data_AF-A0A2Z6QSS1-F1
#
_entry.id   AF-A0A2Z6QSS1-F1
#
_cell.length_a   1.000
_cell.length_b   1.000
_cell.length_c   1.000
_cell.angle_alpha   90.00
_cell.angle_beta   90.00
_cell.angle_gamma   90.00
#
_symmetry.space_group_name_H-M   'P 1'
#
loop_
_entity.id
_entity.type
_entity.pdbx_description
1 polymer ?
#
loop_
_entity_poly.entity_id
_entity_poly.type
_entity_poly.pdbx_seq_one_letter_code
_entity_poly.pdbx_strand_id
1 'polypeptide(L)'
;MFHSNYKHIINRLPKSLVKRACKRLLYHSKDSVPLESISRKSERIESYLKHTLEVYENSLNRKKSLPTIHVIDSGAQTDNSTWLEALKHDYEEENNRWIMNELKVLSQYLVDYNKRTFGKFIKNIEKDYKEWVTANKKMRYEIKGLKIQLLEEIQDFNREIECLENASEEGISELKSKISSLKNQLYQTKKDVRDKEKYIASLEKRLVEFEEQVEKLRCQIRSISSQKNSPERGNSPDLYNSDNNMATITKLANAIDEQQRCYNAEAERDNKIIRRQNAEGVEQMVIADLYQLRTNAQNQVNRMLDNITGKLYERYEKWKNKTHVECQNNLNLQAQILALQNNSPNQINMVGEHPYFDWDDNIPDFLAQLRLDLQRHGIDPVNNAGGPPIGRDQAIGYLRGCMRGRTLE
;
A
#
# COMPACT_ATOMS: atom_id res chain seq x y z
N MET A 1 -30.89 31.87 27.60
CA MET A 1 -30.02 31.02 26.77
C MET A 1 -28.95 31.83 26.05
N PHE A 2 -29.29 32.95 25.41
CA PHE A 2 -28.28 33.90 24.93
C PHE A 2 -27.75 34.80 26.05
N HIS A 3 -26.49 35.22 25.95
CA HIS A 3 -25.87 36.19 26.87
C HIS A 3 -26.67 37.51 26.95
N SER A 4 -26.67 38.16 28.11
CA SER A 4 -27.44 39.39 28.39
C SER A 4 -27.16 40.53 27.40
N ASN A 5 -25.94 40.60 26.86
CA ASN A 5 -25.56 41.60 25.85
C ASN A 5 -26.39 41.52 24.56
N TYR A 6 -26.98 40.37 24.21
CA TYR A 6 -27.81 40.25 22.99
C TYR A 6 -29.28 40.60 23.23
N LYS A 7 -29.67 40.96 24.45
CA LYS A 7 -31.06 41.25 24.84
C LYS A 7 -31.67 42.38 23.99
N HIS A 8 -30.86 43.36 23.60
CA HIS A 8 -31.28 44.48 22.75
C HIS A 8 -31.68 44.06 21.31
N ILE A 9 -31.11 42.96 20.79
CA ILE A 9 -31.44 42.40 19.47
C ILE A 9 -32.59 41.39 19.60
N ILE A 10 -32.52 40.52 20.60
CA ILE A 10 -33.48 39.44 20.82
C ILE A 10 -34.89 39.98 21.11
N ASN A 11 -35.00 41.08 21.86
CA ASN A 11 -36.28 41.69 22.17
C ASN A 11 -37.00 42.27 20.95
N ARG A 12 -36.28 42.56 19.85
CA ARG A 12 -36.84 43.07 18.60
C ARG A 12 -37.25 41.96 17.63
N LEU A 13 -36.87 40.71 17.89
CA LEU A 13 -37.20 39.55 17.06
C LEU A 13 -38.42 38.78 17.61
N PRO A 14 -39.32 38.28 16.74
CA PRO A 14 -40.36 37.35 17.14
C PRO A 14 -39.80 36.09 17.82
N LYS A 15 -40.48 35.61 18.87
CA LYS A 15 -40.06 34.44 19.67
C LYS A 15 -39.80 33.18 18.81
N SER A 16 -40.51 33.01 17.70
CA SER A 16 -40.33 31.89 16.76
C SER A 16 -39.00 31.97 15.99
N LEU A 17 -38.58 33.17 15.59
CA LEU A 17 -37.30 33.40 14.90
C LEU A 17 -36.12 33.26 15.85
N VAL A 18 -36.25 33.71 17.09
CA VAL A 18 -35.23 33.50 18.14
C VAL A 18 -35.00 32.01 18.38
N LYS A 19 -36.06 31.21 18.50
CA LYS A 19 -35.95 29.73 18.63
C LYS A 19 -35.29 29.08 17.42
N ARG A 20 -35.61 29.53 16.21
CA ARG A 20 -35.00 29.04 14.96
C ARG A 20 -33.51 29.41 14.87
N ALA A 21 -33.15 30.62 15.28
CA ALA A 21 -31.77 31.08 15.33
C ALA A 21 -30.93 30.26 16.32
N CYS A 22 -31.45 29.99 17.52
CA CYS A 22 -30.81 29.08 18.49
C CYS A 22 -30.52 27.71 17.86
N LYS A 23 -31.54 27.09 17.26
CA LYS A 23 -31.44 25.73 16.71
C LYS A 23 -30.40 25.65 15.58
N ARG A 24 -30.29 26.71 14.76
CA ARG A 24 -29.31 26.78 13.67
C ARG A 24 -27.87 26.92 14.16
N LEU A 25 -27.64 27.79 15.15
CA LEU A 25 -26.31 27.98 15.75
C LEU A 25 -25.82 26.74 16.50
N LEU A 26 -26.73 25.99 17.11
CA LEU A 26 -26.40 24.77 17.87
C LEU A 26 -26.21 23.53 16.99
N TYR A 27 -27.06 23.30 15.99
CA TYR A 27 -27.19 21.96 15.38
C TYR A 27 -27.07 21.92 13.85
N HIS A 28 -27.10 23.06 13.15
CA HIS A 28 -27.26 23.05 11.68
C HIS A 28 -26.25 23.93 10.92
N SER A 29 -25.23 24.46 11.60
CA SER A 29 -24.14 25.20 10.95
C SER A 29 -22.86 24.37 10.90
N LYS A 30 -22.04 24.57 9.86
CA LYS A 30 -20.80 23.80 9.59
C LYS A 30 -19.78 23.88 10.73
N ASP A 31 -19.87 24.92 11.57
CA ASP A 31 -19.18 25.04 12.86
C ASP A 31 -20.22 25.16 13.99
N SER A 32 -20.74 24.03 14.46
CA SER A 32 -21.70 24.00 15.58
C SER A 32 -21.09 24.65 16.82
N VAL A 33 -21.75 25.67 17.35
CA VAL A 33 -21.27 26.40 18.53
C VAL A 33 -21.67 25.64 19.80
N PRO A 34 -20.73 25.30 20.71
CA PRO A 34 -21.04 24.64 21.97
C PRO A 34 -22.02 25.47 22.81
N LEU A 35 -22.93 24.80 23.52
CA LEU A 35 -24.01 25.43 24.30
C LEU A 35 -23.51 26.51 25.28
N GLU A 36 -22.33 26.30 25.85
CA GLU A 36 -21.65 27.22 26.79
C GLU A 36 -21.18 28.52 26.12
N SER A 37 -20.87 28.47 24.83
CA SER A 37 -20.37 29.61 24.05
C SER A 37 -21.48 30.59 23.63
N ILE A 38 -22.73 30.13 23.61
CA ILE A 38 -23.92 30.97 23.35
C ILE A 38 -24.24 31.88 24.55
N SER A 39 -23.78 31.46 25.73
CA SER A 39 -23.83 32.25 26.97
C SER A 39 -22.57 33.12 27.16
N ARG A 40 -21.61 33.13 26.23
CA ARG A 40 -20.45 34.03 26.23
C ARG A 40 -20.57 35.08 25.12
N LYS A 41 -19.87 36.21 25.31
CA LYS A 41 -19.81 37.27 24.29
C LYS A 41 -19.00 36.77 23.09
N SER A 42 -19.60 36.80 21.91
CA SER A 42 -19.05 36.30 20.65
C SER A 42 -19.57 37.18 19.50
N GLU A 43 -18.63 37.85 18.84
CA GLU A 43 -18.90 38.79 17.75
C GLU A 43 -19.54 38.12 16.53
N ARG A 44 -19.22 36.84 16.31
CA ARG A 44 -19.84 36.00 15.27
C ARG A 44 -21.32 35.74 15.54
N ILE A 45 -21.69 35.47 16.79
CA ILE A 45 -23.09 35.26 17.19
C ILE A 45 -23.87 36.58 17.10
N GLU A 46 -23.25 37.69 17.51
CA GLU A 46 -23.86 39.03 17.42
C GLU A 46 -24.15 39.41 15.96
N SER A 47 -23.18 39.22 15.06
CA SER A 47 -23.32 39.54 13.64
C SER A 47 -24.41 38.72 12.96
N TYR A 48 -24.50 37.42 13.27
CA TYR A 48 -25.56 36.55 12.77
C TYR A 48 -26.96 36.98 13.25
N LEU A 49 -27.09 37.41 14.51
CA LEU A 49 -28.35 37.89 15.06
C LEU A 49 -28.75 39.25 14.46
N LYS A 50 -27.80 40.16 14.21
CA LYS A 50 -28.05 41.44 13.52
C LYS A 50 -28.55 41.22 12.08
N HIS A 51 -27.88 40.36 11.31
CA HIS A 51 -28.33 40.00 9.96
C HIS A 51 -29.73 39.37 9.97
N THR A 52 -30.04 38.53 10.96
CA THR A 52 -31.38 37.93 11.10
C THR A 52 -32.46 38.98 11.39
N LEU A 53 -32.15 40.00 12.20
CA LEU A 53 -33.05 41.13 12.48
C LEU A 53 -33.28 41.98 11.22
N GLU A 54 -32.22 42.29 10.49
CA GLU A 54 -32.28 43.10 9.27
C GLU A 54 -33.14 42.43 8.18
N VAL A 55 -32.97 41.11 7.97
CA VAL A 55 -33.81 40.35 7.04
C VAL A 55 -35.28 40.38 7.46
N TYR A 56 -35.55 40.31 8.76
CA TYR A 56 -36.92 40.37 9.28
C TYR A 56 -37.55 41.76 9.08
N GLU A 57 -36.84 42.83 9.40
CA GLU A 57 -37.30 44.22 9.20
C GLU A 57 -37.54 44.52 7.71
N ASN A 58 -36.67 44.05 6.82
CA ASN A 58 -36.84 44.17 5.38
C ASN A 58 -38.09 43.41 4.86
N SER A 59 -38.42 42.26 5.47
CA SER A 59 -39.64 41.51 5.12
C SER A 59 -40.92 42.23 5.56
N LEU A 60 -40.89 42.98 6.67
CA LEU A 60 -41.99 43.82 7.15
C LEU A 60 -42.20 45.04 6.25
N ASN A 61 -41.13 45.67 5.78
CA ASN A 61 -41.21 46.83 4.89
C ASN A 61 -41.78 46.48 3.51
N ARG A 62 -41.46 45.29 2.96
CA ARG A 62 -42.07 44.80 1.71
C ARG A 62 -43.58 44.57 1.83
N LYS A 63 -44.10 44.21 3.01
CA LYS A 63 -45.55 44.05 3.24
C LYS A 63 -46.31 45.37 3.35
N LYS A 64 -45.64 46.48 3.69
CA LYS A 64 -46.24 47.83 3.77
C LYS A 64 -46.29 48.54 2.40
N SER A 65 -45.58 48.02 1.40
CA SER A 65 -45.50 48.59 0.05
C SER A 65 -46.39 47.84 -0.95
N LEU A 66 -47.68 47.71 -0.64
CA LEU A 66 -48.71 47.48 -1.66
C LEU A 66 -49.49 48.79 -1.80
N PRO A 67 -49.67 49.35 -3.00
CA PRO A 67 -50.43 50.58 -3.15
C PRO A 67 -51.89 50.31 -2.79
N THR A 68 -52.35 50.84 -1.66
CA THR A 68 -53.77 51.01 -1.39
C THR A 68 -54.27 52.05 -2.40
N ILE A 69 -54.92 51.59 -3.47
CA ILE A 69 -55.60 52.46 -4.42
C ILE A 69 -56.79 53.08 -3.67
N HIS A 70 -56.66 54.34 -3.25
CA HIS A 70 -57.81 55.16 -2.91
C HIS A 70 -58.54 55.49 -4.22
N VAL A 71 -59.66 54.79 -4.47
CA VAL A 71 -60.59 55.19 -5.53
C VAL A 71 -61.34 56.42 -5.03
N ILE A 72 -61.09 57.55 -5.69
CA ILE A 72 -61.86 58.79 -5.53
C ILE A 72 -63.17 58.57 -6.28
N ASP A 73 -64.28 58.64 -5.54
CA ASP A 73 -65.64 58.53 -6.04
C ASP A 73 -65.93 59.68 -7.01
N SER A 74 -66.07 59.37 -8.30
CA SER A 74 -66.62 60.26 -9.30
C SER A 74 -67.92 59.64 -9.76
N GLY A 75 -69.02 60.16 -9.22
CA GLY A 75 -70.37 59.68 -9.44
C GLY A 75 -70.74 59.64 -10.92
N ALA A 76 -71.05 58.45 -11.41
CA ALA A 76 -71.95 58.21 -12.52
C ALA A 76 -72.76 56.94 -12.21
N GLN A 77 -74.02 57.15 -11.88
CA GLN A 77 -75.01 56.14 -11.57
C GLN A 77 -75.48 55.50 -12.87
N THR A 78 -75.00 54.29 -13.15
CA THR A 78 -75.63 53.37 -14.12
C THR A 78 -75.63 51.98 -13.51
N ASP A 79 -76.84 51.39 -13.45
CA ASP A 79 -77.17 50.11 -12.83
C ASP A 79 -76.53 48.90 -13.56
N ASN A 80 -75.21 48.78 -13.49
CA ASN A 80 -74.45 47.64 -14.03
C ASN A 80 -74.01 46.65 -12.95
N SER A 81 -74.44 46.79 -11.69
CA SER A 81 -73.99 45.93 -10.59
C SER A 81 -74.52 44.50 -10.67
N THR A 82 -75.70 44.27 -11.25
CA THR A 82 -76.32 42.94 -11.25
C THR A 82 -75.83 42.02 -12.36
N TRP A 83 -75.39 42.56 -13.50
CA TRP A 83 -74.91 41.75 -14.64
C TRP A 83 -73.42 41.38 -14.55
N LEU A 84 -72.60 42.16 -13.84
CA LEU A 84 -71.18 41.88 -13.66
C LEU A 84 -70.90 40.81 -12.60
N GLU A 85 -71.74 40.67 -11.58
CA GLU A 85 -71.58 39.64 -10.54
C GLU A 85 -71.99 38.24 -11.01
N ALA A 86 -73.05 38.13 -11.82
CA ALA A 86 -73.51 36.85 -12.37
C ALA A 86 -72.57 36.29 -13.46
N LEU A 87 -71.99 37.15 -14.31
CA LEU A 87 -71.02 36.73 -15.33
C LEU A 87 -69.61 36.51 -14.76
N LYS A 88 -69.20 37.13 -13.64
CA LYS A 88 -67.90 36.82 -13.01
C LYS A 88 -67.87 35.45 -12.36
N HIS A 89 -68.98 35.02 -11.76
CA HIS A 89 -69.02 33.80 -10.97
C HIS A 89 -68.89 32.52 -11.82
N ASP A 90 -69.46 32.48 -13.02
CA ASP A 90 -69.44 31.26 -13.85
C ASP A 90 -68.08 31.03 -14.54
N TYR A 91 -67.43 32.08 -15.04
CA TYR A 91 -66.13 31.94 -15.74
C TYR A 91 -64.96 31.66 -14.79
N GLU A 92 -64.95 32.23 -13.58
CA GLU A 92 -63.88 31.97 -12.60
C GLU A 92 -63.97 30.53 -12.06
N GLU A 93 -65.17 30.02 -11.79
CA GLU A 93 -65.34 28.63 -11.36
C GLU A 93 -64.99 27.63 -12.47
N GLU A 94 -65.38 27.90 -13.71
CA GLU A 94 -65.07 27.03 -14.84
C GLU A 94 -63.57 27.02 -15.17
N ASN A 95 -62.92 28.18 -15.12
CA ASN A 95 -61.46 28.28 -15.24
C ASN A 95 -60.74 27.52 -14.10
N ASN A 96 -61.22 27.65 -12.85
CA ASN A 96 -60.67 26.90 -11.73
C ASN A 96 -60.88 25.38 -11.86
N ARG A 97 -62.04 24.94 -12.34
CA ARG A 97 -62.32 23.52 -12.65
C ARG A 97 -61.38 23.00 -13.73
N TRP A 98 -61.17 23.78 -14.79
CA TRP A 98 -60.26 23.44 -15.88
C TRP A 98 -58.80 23.37 -15.41
N ILE A 99 -58.31 24.40 -14.71
CA ILE A 99 -56.96 24.43 -14.13
C ILE A 99 -56.74 23.25 -13.17
N MET A 100 -57.73 22.92 -12.33
CA MET A 100 -57.61 21.79 -11.41
C MET A 100 -57.59 20.44 -12.13
N ASN A 101 -58.31 20.28 -13.24
CA ASN A 101 -58.24 19.07 -14.05
C ASN A 101 -56.90 18.96 -14.77
N GLU A 102 -56.39 20.05 -15.34
CA GLU A 102 -55.09 20.06 -16.02
C GLU A 102 -53.93 19.78 -15.05
N LEU A 103 -53.98 20.37 -13.84
CA LEU A 103 -53.04 20.07 -12.76
C LEU A 103 -53.09 18.60 -12.33
N LYS A 104 -54.28 17.98 -12.29
CA LYS A 104 -54.41 16.55 -11.98
C LYS A 104 -53.76 15.70 -13.06
N VAL A 105 -53.98 16.02 -14.35
CA VAL A 105 -53.37 15.30 -15.47
C VAL A 105 -51.85 15.43 -15.46
N LEU A 106 -51.32 16.64 -15.27
CA LEU A 106 -49.87 16.88 -15.16
C LEU A 106 -49.26 16.17 -13.96
N SER A 107 -49.91 16.20 -12.80
CA SER A 107 -49.48 15.48 -11.61
C SER A 107 -49.43 13.98 -11.85
N GLN A 108 -50.45 13.42 -12.50
CA GLN A 108 -50.51 12.00 -12.83
C GLN A 108 -49.40 11.62 -13.82
N TYR A 109 -49.19 12.42 -14.86
CA TYR A 109 -48.11 12.22 -15.82
C TYR A 109 -46.73 12.24 -15.14
N LEU A 110 -46.48 13.18 -14.23
CA LEU A 110 -45.22 13.26 -13.50
C LEU A 110 -45.00 12.04 -12.61
N VAL A 111 -46.04 11.57 -11.93
CA VAL A 111 -46.00 10.34 -11.12
C VAL A 111 -45.71 9.12 -11.98
N ASP A 112 -46.37 8.98 -13.12
CA ASP A 112 -46.16 7.86 -14.04
C ASP A 112 -44.77 7.91 -14.69
N TYR A 113 -44.30 9.10 -15.05
CA TYR A 113 -42.94 9.32 -15.55
C TYR A 113 -41.91 8.89 -14.49
N ASN A 114 -42.01 9.41 -13.26
CA ASN A 114 -41.10 9.08 -12.17
C ASN A 114 -41.13 7.59 -11.83
N LYS A 115 -42.32 6.97 -11.83
CA LYS A 115 -42.47 5.53 -11.61
C LYS A 115 -41.78 4.71 -12.70
N ARG A 116 -41.85 5.13 -13.97
CA ARG A 116 -41.20 4.46 -15.10
C ARG A 116 -39.69 4.67 -15.12
N THR A 117 -39.21 5.87 -14.86
CA THR A 117 -37.79 6.23 -14.96
C THR A 117 -37.03 5.93 -13.67
N PHE A 118 -37.42 6.58 -12.57
CA PHE A 118 -36.78 6.39 -11.27
C PHE A 118 -37.01 4.98 -10.73
N GLY A 119 -38.22 4.43 -10.91
CA GLY A 119 -38.49 3.05 -10.53
C GLY A 119 -37.62 2.02 -11.26
N LYS A 120 -37.33 2.23 -12.55
CA LYS A 120 -36.40 1.38 -13.31
C LYS A 120 -34.95 1.57 -12.84
N PHE A 121 -34.55 2.80 -12.58
CA PHE A 121 -33.22 3.12 -12.05
C PHE A 121 -32.96 2.46 -10.69
N ILE A 122 -33.88 2.58 -9.74
CA ILE A 122 -33.78 1.95 -8.43
C ILE A 122 -33.67 0.43 -8.55
N LYS A 123 -34.48 -0.19 -9.41
CA LYS A 123 -34.41 -1.65 -9.65
C LYS A 123 -33.05 -2.08 -10.21
N ASN A 124 -32.45 -1.30 -11.12
CA ASN A 124 -31.13 -1.60 -11.65
C ASN A 124 -30.05 -1.49 -10.55
N ILE A 125 -30.06 -0.43 -9.75
CA ILE A 125 -29.13 -0.29 -8.61
C ILE A 125 -29.30 -1.45 -7.63
N GLU A 126 -30.53 -1.83 -7.32
CA GLU A 126 -30.79 -2.93 -6.39
C GLU A 126 -30.26 -4.26 -6.93
N LYS A 127 -30.40 -4.49 -8.24
CA LYS A 127 -29.83 -5.66 -8.92
C LYS A 127 -28.30 -5.65 -8.85
N ASP A 128 -27.66 -4.55 -9.23
CA ASP A 128 -26.20 -4.42 -9.22
C ASP A 128 -25.63 -4.61 -7.80
N TYR A 129 -26.32 -4.06 -6.79
CA TYR A 129 -25.95 -4.24 -5.39
C TYR A 129 -26.03 -5.71 -4.95
N LYS A 130 -27.10 -6.42 -5.33
CA LYS A 130 -27.25 -7.86 -5.02
C LYS A 130 -26.15 -8.71 -5.68
N GLU A 131 -25.80 -8.40 -6.92
CA GLU A 131 -24.72 -9.07 -7.64
C GLU A 131 -23.37 -8.81 -6.97
N TRP A 132 -23.09 -7.57 -6.60
CA TRP A 132 -21.88 -7.18 -5.88
C TRP A 132 -21.76 -7.87 -4.51
N VAL A 133 -22.85 -7.92 -3.74
CA VAL A 133 -22.88 -8.64 -2.45
C VAL A 133 -22.60 -10.13 -2.64
N THR A 134 -23.17 -10.74 -3.68
CA THR A 134 -22.96 -12.16 -3.98
C THR A 134 -21.52 -12.45 -4.39
N ALA A 135 -20.93 -11.61 -5.24
CA ALA A 135 -19.52 -11.70 -5.63
C ALA A 135 -18.59 -11.55 -4.42
N ASN A 136 -18.85 -10.57 -3.55
CA ASN A 136 -18.09 -10.39 -2.31
C ASN A 136 -18.20 -11.58 -1.38
N LYS A 137 -19.38 -12.19 -1.27
CA LYS A 137 -19.57 -13.41 -0.47
C LYS A 137 -18.72 -14.55 -1.02
N LYS A 138 -18.68 -14.73 -2.35
CA LYS A 138 -17.82 -15.72 -3.02
C LYS A 138 -16.33 -15.46 -2.75
N MET A 139 -15.87 -14.23 -2.95
CA MET A 139 -14.48 -13.84 -2.67
C MET A 139 -14.09 -14.09 -1.21
N ARG A 140 -14.99 -13.84 -0.25
CA ARG A 140 -14.73 -14.14 1.17
C ARG A 140 -14.51 -15.64 1.42
N TYR A 141 -15.26 -16.52 0.75
CA TYR A 141 -15.04 -17.96 0.86
C TYR A 141 -13.71 -18.39 0.22
N GLU A 142 -13.36 -17.83 -0.96
CA GLU A 142 -12.08 -18.10 -1.62
C GLU A 142 -10.90 -17.66 -0.75
N ILE A 143 -10.94 -16.44 -0.21
CA ILE A 143 -9.93 -15.92 0.73
C ILE A 143 -9.83 -16.81 1.96
N LYS A 144 -10.96 -17.27 2.51
CA LYS A 144 -10.97 -18.19 3.65
C LYS A 144 -10.34 -19.54 3.30
N GLY A 145 -10.63 -20.08 2.11
CA GLY A 145 -10.04 -21.32 1.62
C GLY A 145 -8.53 -21.20 1.44
N LEU A 146 -8.06 -20.17 0.75
CA LEU A 146 -6.63 -19.89 0.56
C LEU A 146 -5.91 -19.70 1.90
N LYS A 147 -6.56 -19.04 2.87
CA LYS A 147 -6.00 -18.88 4.22
C LYS A 147 -5.83 -20.21 4.96
N ILE A 148 -6.78 -21.15 4.78
CA ILE A 148 -6.67 -22.49 5.38
C ILE A 148 -5.54 -23.26 4.72
N GLN A 149 -5.48 -23.29 3.38
CA GLN A 149 -4.40 -23.96 2.64
C GLN A 149 -3.01 -23.45 3.04
N LEU A 150 -2.84 -22.12 3.08
CA LEU A 150 -1.58 -21.52 3.51
C LEU A 150 -1.20 -21.92 4.95
N LEU A 151 -2.18 -22.04 5.84
CA LEU A 151 -1.95 -22.40 7.23
C LEU A 151 -1.55 -23.88 7.36
N GLU A 152 -2.18 -24.76 6.58
CA GLU A 152 -1.82 -26.18 6.49
C GLU A 152 -0.40 -26.36 5.93
N GLU A 153 -0.06 -25.69 4.83
CA GLU A 153 1.30 -25.73 4.26
C GLU A 153 2.37 -25.25 5.25
N ILE A 154 2.11 -24.16 5.97
CA ILE A 154 3.03 -23.68 7.02
C ILE A 154 3.19 -24.73 8.13
N GLN A 155 2.12 -25.41 8.53
CA GLN A 155 2.19 -26.44 9.55
C GLN A 155 3.00 -27.65 9.06
N ASP A 156 2.82 -28.06 7.81
CA ASP A 156 3.56 -29.18 7.24
C ASP A 156 5.05 -28.86 7.10
N PHE A 157 5.40 -27.65 6.63
CA PHE A 157 6.80 -27.21 6.61
C PHE A 157 7.42 -27.15 8.01
N ASN A 158 6.68 -26.66 9.02
CA ASN A 158 7.19 -26.63 10.38
C ASN A 158 7.46 -28.04 10.93
N ARG A 159 6.61 -29.03 10.62
CA ARG A 159 6.85 -30.43 10.99
C ARG A 159 8.09 -30.98 10.30
N GLU A 160 8.27 -30.68 9.01
CA GLU A 160 9.44 -31.13 8.27
C GLU A 160 10.74 -30.54 8.84
N ILE A 161 10.74 -29.25 9.19
CA ILE A 161 11.85 -28.58 9.88
C ILE A 161 12.15 -29.29 11.21
N GLU A 162 11.14 -29.54 12.04
CA GLU A 162 11.31 -30.23 13.33
C GLU A 162 11.90 -31.64 13.15
N CYS A 163 11.46 -32.40 12.15
CA CYS A 163 12.04 -33.71 11.83
C CYS A 163 13.51 -33.60 11.43
N LEU A 164 13.87 -32.62 10.60
CA LEU A 164 15.25 -32.40 10.15
C LEU A 164 16.16 -31.95 11.30
N GLU A 165 15.66 -31.07 12.17
CA GLU A 165 16.38 -30.61 13.37
C GLU A 165 16.71 -31.81 14.27
N ASN A 166 15.70 -32.62 14.63
CA ASN A 166 15.88 -33.82 15.45
C ASN A 166 16.89 -34.81 14.83
N ALA A 167 16.77 -35.07 13.52
CA ALA A 167 17.70 -35.95 12.82
C ALA A 167 19.15 -35.41 12.85
N SER A 168 19.32 -34.09 12.73
CA SER A 168 20.63 -33.46 12.80
C SER A 168 21.22 -33.49 14.22
N GLU A 169 20.40 -33.31 15.26
CA GLU A 169 20.82 -33.41 16.65
C GLU A 169 21.25 -34.83 17.02
N GLU A 170 20.52 -35.84 16.53
CA GLU A 170 20.88 -37.25 16.69
C GLU A 170 22.21 -37.56 15.98
N GLY A 171 22.37 -37.13 14.73
CA GLY A 171 23.62 -37.29 13.99
C GLY A 171 24.83 -36.62 14.67
N ILE A 172 24.66 -35.42 15.20
CA ILE A 172 25.70 -34.72 15.98
C ILE A 172 26.05 -35.51 17.25
N SER A 173 25.04 -36.04 17.95
CA SER A 173 25.23 -36.83 19.17
C SER A 173 25.98 -38.13 18.89
N GLU A 174 25.65 -38.84 17.81
CA GLU A 174 26.34 -40.04 17.37
C GLU A 174 27.81 -39.74 17.03
N LEU A 175 28.06 -38.71 16.22
CA LEU A 175 29.42 -38.31 15.85
C LEU A 175 30.25 -37.93 17.08
N LYS A 176 29.67 -37.20 18.03
CA LYS A 176 30.34 -36.82 19.28
C LYS A 176 30.72 -38.06 20.11
N SER A 177 29.84 -39.06 20.18
CA SER A 177 30.13 -40.33 20.84
C SER A 177 31.28 -41.09 20.16
N LYS A 178 31.30 -41.09 18.82
CA LYS A 178 32.32 -41.75 18.01
C LYS A 178 33.69 -41.08 18.14
N ILE A 179 33.73 -39.75 18.15
CA ILE A 179 34.93 -38.96 18.45
C ILE A 179 35.46 -39.30 19.84
N SER A 180 34.59 -39.41 20.84
CA SER A 180 34.98 -39.77 22.21
C SER A 180 35.60 -41.17 22.28
N SER A 181 34.99 -42.14 21.61
CA SER A 181 35.51 -43.51 21.50
C SER A 181 36.88 -43.55 20.83
N LEU A 182 37.02 -42.91 19.66
CA LEU A 182 38.29 -42.83 18.92
C LEU A 182 39.38 -42.12 19.74
N LYS A 183 39.03 -41.06 20.48
CA LYS A 183 39.97 -40.35 21.34
C LYS A 183 40.50 -41.25 22.46
N ASN A 184 39.64 -42.07 23.05
CA ASN A 184 40.04 -43.04 24.08
C ASN A 184 40.95 -44.12 23.50
N GLN A 185 40.62 -44.67 22.32
CA GLN A 185 41.46 -45.62 21.62
C GLN A 185 42.84 -45.03 21.32
N LEU A 186 42.89 -43.81 20.77
CA LEU A 186 44.15 -43.12 20.48
C LEU A 186 45.01 -42.92 21.73
N TYR A 187 44.39 -42.54 22.86
CA TYR A 187 45.10 -42.38 24.13
C TYR A 187 45.73 -43.69 24.59
N GLN A 188 44.99 -44.81 24.50
CA GLN A 188 45.49 -46.12 24.86
C GLN A 188 46.63 -46.57 23.94
N THR A 189 46.44 -46.48 22.62
CA THR A 189 47.49 -46.82 21.64
C THR A 189 48.75 -45.99 21.85
N LYS A 190 48.63 -44.69 22.13
CA LYS A 190 49.77 -43.82 22.42
C LYS A 190 50.50 -44.24 23.71
N LYS A 191 49.78 -44.69 24.73
CA LYS A 191 50.38 -45.23 25.95
C LYS A 191 51.17 -46.51 25.65
N ASP A 192 50.56 -47.43 24.90
CA ASP A 192 51.20 -48.69 24.53
C ASP A 192 52.47 -48.48 23.69
N VAL A 193 52.46 -47.51 22.76
CA VAL A 193 53.64 -47.13 21.97
C VAL A 193 54.76 -46.64 22.89
N ARG A 194 54.48 -45.74 23.85
CA ARG A 194 55.50 -45.29 24.81
C ARG A 194 56.08 -46.41 25.66
N ASP A 195 55.25 -47.36 26.07
CA ASP A 195 55.73 -48.49 26.87
C ASP A 195 56.60 -49.43 26.02
N LYS A 196 56.27 -49.60 24.73
CA LYS A 196 57.14 -50.31 23.76
C LYS A 196 58.44 -49.55 23.48
N GLU A 197 58.41 -48.23 23.35
CA GLU A 197 59.62 -47.40 23.19
C GLU A 197 60.60 -47.60 24.35
N LYS A 198 60.10 -47.61 25.60
CA LYS A 198 60.93 -47.93 26.78
C LYS A 198 61.52 -49.34 26.71
N TYR A 199 60.73 -50.32 26.25
CA TYR A 199 61.20 -51.68 26.08
C TYR A 199 62.30 -51.78 25.02
N ILE A 200 62.14 -51.11 23.88
CA ILE A 200 63.16 -51.02 22.81
C ILE A 200 64.43 -50.38 23.36
N ALA A 201 64.34 -49.27 24.08
CA ALA A 201 65.49 -48.63 24.72
C ALA A 201 66.24 -49.58 25.68
N SER A 202 65.51 -50.43 26.42
CA SER A 202 66.13 -51.44 27.27
C SER A 202 66.88 -52.54 26.48
N LEU A 203 66.34 -52.93 25.31
CA LEU A 203 66.97 -53.92 24.43
C LEU A 203 68.20 -53.35 23.72
N GLU A 204 68.13 -52.11 23.24
CA GLU A 204 69.25 -51.39 22.64
C GLU A 204 70.43 -51.30 23.62
N LYS A 205 70.17 -50.95 24.88
CA LYS A 205 71.21 -50.94 25.92
C LYS A 205 71.89 -52.30 26.07
N ARG A 206 71.11 -53.39 26.11
CA ARG A 206 71.63 -54.77 26.22
C ARG A 206 72.42 -55.18 24.97
N LEU A 207 72.01 -54.71 23.80
CA LEU A 207 72.72 -54.95 22.55
C LEU A 207 74.10 -54.30 22.58
N VAL A 208 74.19 -53.05 23.02
CA VAL A 208 75.48 -52.33 23.19
C VAL A 208 76.39 -53.08 24.16
N GLU A 209 75.87 -53.56 25.29
CA GLU A 209 76.65 -54.37 26.25
C GLU A 209 77.19 -55.66 25.60
N PHE A 210 76.40 -56.34 24.76
CA PHE A 210 76.85 -57.51 24.02
C PHE A 210 77.87 -57.16 22.93
N GLU A 211 77.70 -56.04 22.22
CA GLU A 211 78.68 -55.55 21.24
C GLU A 211 80.03 -55.27 21.89
N GLU A 212 80.05 -54.61 23.06
CA GLU A 212 81.29 -54.41 23.84
C GLU A 212 81.95 -55.73 24.22
N GLN A 213 81.17 -56.72 24.67
CA GLN A 213 81.70 -58.04 24.99
C GLN A 213 82.30 -58.74 23.76
N VAL A 214 81.64 -58.67 22.61
CA VAL A 214 82.13 -59.22 21.34
C VAL A 214 83.42 -58.51 20.91
N GLU A 215 83.51 -57.20 21.03
CA GLU A 215 84.74 -56.47 20.68
C GLU A 215 85.88 -56.82 21.63
N LYS A 216 85.59 -57.03 22.93
CA LYS A 216 86.57 -57.52 23.91
C LYS A 216 87.11 -58.90 23.54
N LEU A 217 86.23 -59.83 23.16
CA LEU A 217 86.61 -61.15 22.65
C LEU A 217 87.42 -61.05 21.35
N ARG A 218 87.04 -60.17 20.42
CA ARG A 218 87.81 -59.90 19.19
C ARG A 218 89.21 -59.40 19.52
N CYS A 219 89.37 -58.50 20.48
CA CYS A 219 90.67 -58.04 20.94
C CYS A 219 91.52 -59.19 21.51
N GLN A 220 90.92 -60.08 22.31
CA GLN A 220 91.61 -61.27 22.82
C GLN A 220 92.07 -62.21 21.69
N ILE A 221 91.21 -62.48 20.71
CA ILE A 221 91.56 -63.28 19.51
C ILE A 221 92.70 -62.63 18.73
N ARG A 222 92.66 -61.30 18.57
CA ARG A 222 93.72 -60.52 17.91
C ARG A 222 95.04 -60.66 18.67
N SER A 223 95.05 -60.52 19.99
CA SER A 223 96.23 -60.70 20.85
C SER A 223 96.84 -62.09 20.72
N ILE A 224 96.02 -63.15 20.76
CA ILE A 224 96.45 -64.54 20.57
C ILE A 224 97.06 -64.73 19.16
N SER A 225 96.46 -64.10 18.15
CA SER A 225 96.95 -64.15 16.76
C SER A 225 98.29 -63.41 16.57
N SER A 226 98.50 -62.29 17.27
CA SER A 226 99.79 -61.57 17.29
C SER A 226 100.87 -62.29 18.09
N GLN A 227 100.53 -63.06 19.13
CA GLN A 227 101.47 -63.94 19.85
C GLN A 227 102.06 -65.05 18.95
N LYS A 228 101.43 -65.32 17.80
CA LYS A 228 101.90 -66.25 16.78
C LYS A 228 102.93 -65.63 15.82
N ASN A 229 103.11 -64.31 15.83
CA ASN A 229 104.02 -63.62 14.91
C ASN A 229 104.95 -62.61 15.63
N SER A 230 106.22 -63.02 15.70
CA SER A 230 107.49 -62.25 15.77
C SER A 230 108.20 -62.04 17.13
N PRO A 231 109.56 -62.14 17.18
CA PRO A 231 110.37 -61.59 18.26
C PRO A 231 110.87 -60.16 17.96
N GLU A 232 110.86 -59.37 19.04
CA GLU A 232 111.71 -58.23 19.42
C GLU A 232 112.08 -57.14 18.41
N ARG A 233 111.79 -55.87 18.78
CA ARG A 233 112.84 -54.90 19.15
C ARG A 233 112.24 -53.67 19.83
N GLY A 234 112.90 -53.21 20.90
CA GLY A 234 112.42 -52.16 21.80
C GLY A 234 112.62 -50.71 21.35
N ASN A 235 112.08 -49.79 22.15
CA ASN A 235 112.86 -48.77 22.86
C ASN A 235 111.97 -47.92 23.79
N SER A 236 112.49 -47.74 25.00
CA SER A 236 112.43 -46.66 25.99
C SER A 236 111.18 -45.79 26.26
N PRO A 237 111.07 -45.29 27.52
CA PRO A 237 109.86 -44.78 28.13
C PRO A 237 109.80 -43.25 28.08
N ASP A 238 108.64 -42.69 27.74
CA ASP A 238 108.33 -41.31 28.07
C ASP A 238 107.02 -41.24 28.85
N LEU A 239 107.15 -40.72 30.06
CA LEU A 239 106.09 -40.32 30.97
C LEU A 239 105.28 -39.20 30.31
N TYR A 240 104.02 -39.44 29.93
CA TYR A 240 103.06 -38.37 29.62
C TYR A 240 101.67 -38.68 30.18
N ASN A 241 101.45 -38.15 31.38
CA ASN A 241 100.21 -37.59 31.93
C ASN A 241 98.90 -37.81 31.11
N SER A 242 98.31 -39.01 31.16
CA SER A 242 97.10 -39.37 30.39
C SER A 242 95.78 -38.98 31.06
N ASP A 243 95.77 -38.70 32.37
CA ASP A 243 94.53 -38.49 33.13
C ASP A 243 93.88 -37.13 32.82
N ASN A 244 94.68 -36.11 32.48
CA ASN A 244 94.16 -34.80 32.07
C ASN A 244 93.48 -34.84 30.68
N ASN A 245 93.92 -35.69 29.76
CA ASN A 245 93.33 -35.79 28.42
C ASN A 245 91.97 -36.50 28.45
N MET A 246 91.79 -37.55 29.24
CA MET A 246 90.47 -38.21 29.38
C MET A 246 89.43 -37.31 30.04
N ALA A 247 89.79 -36.58 31.09
CA ALA A 247 88.89 -35.61 31.71
C ALA A 247 88.49 -34.48 30.74
N THR A 248 89.39 -34.08 29.83
CA THR A 248 89.13 -33.08 28.81
C THR A 248 88.25 -33.63 27.68
N ILE A 249 88.46 -34.88 27.26
CA ILE A 249 87.62 -35.59 26.29
C ILE A 249 86.19 -35.80 26.82
N THR A 250 86.02 -36.18 28.09
CA THR A 250 84.69 -36.31 28.71
C THR A 250 83.95 -34.97 28.81
N LYS A 251 84.67 -33.87 29.13
CA LYS A 251 84.08 -32.52 29.11
C LYS A 251 83.64 -32.11 27.71
N LEU A 252 84.42 -32.43 26.67
CA LEU A 252 84.07 -32.15 25.28
C LEU A 252 82.88 -32.99 24.81
N ALA A 253 82.83 -34.29 25.16
CA ALA A 253 81.71 -35.16 24.84
C ALA A 253 80.40 -34.68 25.48
N ASN A 254 80.44 -34.32 26.78
CA ASN A 254 79.28 -33.73 27.47
C ASN A 254 78.88 -32.38 26.85
N ALA A 255 79.84 -31.55 26.43
CA ALA A 255 79.53 -30.29 25.76
C ALA A 255 78.88 -30.49 24.39
N ILE A 256 79.28 -31.52 23.64
CA ILE A 256 78.68 -31.89 22.35
C ILE A 256 77.25 -32.42 22.56
N ASP A 257 77.04 -33.30 23.54
CA ASP A 257 75.71 -33.80 23.88
C ASP A 257 74.77 -32.68 24.34
N GLU A 258 75.27 -31.75 25.15
CA GLU A 258 74.50 -30.59 25.60
C GLU A 258 74.16 -29.67 24.42
N GLN A 259 75.10 -29.43 23.49
CA GLN A 259 74.81 -28.71 22.26
C GLN A 259 73.75 -29.39 21.40
N GLN A 260 73.82 -30.72 21.24
CA GLN A 260 72.84 -31.47 20.46
C GLN A 260 71.44 -31.40 21.10
N ARG A 261 71.36 -31.46 22.45
CA ARG A 261 70.10 -31.24 23.18
C ARG A 261 69.57 -29.82 22.98
N CYS A 262 70.43 -28.81 23.00
CA CYS A 262 70.03 -27.43 22.73
C CYS A 262 69.44 -27.27 21.32
N TYR A 263 70.11 -27.81 20.28
CA TYR A 263 69.62 -27.76 18.91
C TYR A 263 68.28 -28.50 18.73
N ASN A 264 68.14 -29.69 19.31
CA ASN A 264 66.89 -30.44 19.21
C ASN A 264 65.73 -29.72 19.92
N ALA A 265 65.99 -29.12 21.09
CA ALA A 265 65.00 -28.35 21.82
C ALA A 265 64.59 -27.06 21.08
N GLU A 266 65.52 -26.43 20.39
CA GLU A 266 65.27 -25.26 19.55
C GLU A 266 64.43 -25.63 18.32
N ALA A 267 64.77 -26.71 17.63
CA ALA A 267 63.97 -27.25 16.53
C ALA A 267 62.55 -27.65 16.96
N GLU A 268 62.36 -28.18 18.16
CA GLU A 268 61.02 -28.45 18.72
C GLU A 268 60.22 -27.16 18.97
N ARG A 269 60.87 -26.11 19.49
CA ARG A 269 60.22 -24.81 19.69
C ARG A 269 59.78 -24.20 18.36
N ASP A 270 60.65 -24.24 17.35
CA ASP A 270 60.36 -23.71 16.03
C ASP A 270 59.21 -24.47 15.36
N ASN A 271 59.22 -25.81 15.42
CA ASN A 271 58.11 -26.62 14.94
C ASN A 271 56.79 -26.31 15.68
N LYS A 272 56.84 -26.01 16.98
CA LYS A 272 55.67 -25.59 17.76
C LYS A 272 55.17 -24.20 17.38
N ILE A 273 56.05 -23.30 16.96
CA ILE A 273 55.70 -21.97 16.42
C ILE A 273 55.03 -22.14 15.06
N ILE A 274 55.62 -22.91 14.14
CA ILE A 274 55.07 -23.17 12.80
C ILE A 274 53.66 -23.79 12.90
N ARG A 275 53.45 -24.78 13.79
CA ARG A 275 52.11 -25.36 14.01
C ARG A 275 51.10 -24.34 14.50
N ARG A 276 51.51 -23.40 15.36
CA ARG A 276 50.63 -22.32 15.84
C ARG A 276 50.28 -21.33 14.74
N GLN A 277 51.27 -20.89 13.97
CA GLN A 277 51.05 -19.99 12.82
C GLN A 277 50.14 -20.63 11.77
N ASN A 278 50.32 -21.92 11.48
CA ASN A 278 49.45 -22.65 10.56
C ASN A 278 48.01 -22.75 11.12
N ALA A 279 47.84 -23.01 12.42
CA ALA A 279 46.52 -23.05 13.04
C ALA A 279 45.83 -21.67 13.04
N GLU A 280 46.56 -20.60 13.39
CA GLU A 280 46.09 -19.22 13.32
C GLU A 280 45.71 -18.81 11.89
N GLY A 281 46.50 -19.23 10.89
CA GLY A 281 46.19 -19.00 9.48
C GLY A 281 44.88 -19.66 9.04
N VAL A 282 44.64 -20.90 9.47
CA VAL A 282 43.37 -21.61 9.20
C VAL A 282 42.20 -20.93 9.93
N GLU A 283 42.37 -20.54 11.19
CA GLU A 283 41.33 -19.79 11.92
C GLU A 283 40.98 -18.47 11.26
N GLN A 284 41.97 -17.70 10.80
CA GLN A 284 41.71 -16.46 10.07
C GLN A 284 40.96 -16.69 8.76
N MET A 285 41.27 -17.77 8.05
CA MET A 285 40.57 -18.13 6.81
C MET A 285 39.10 -18.47 7.09
N VAL A 286 38.83 -19.27 8.12
CA VAL A 286 37.45 -19.60 8.56
C VAL A 286 36.70 -18.35 9.01
N ILE A 287 37.34 -17.45 9.74
CA ILE A 287 36.74 -16.17 10.14
C ILE A 287 36.37 -15.35 8.91
N ALA A 288 37.25 -15.24 7.91
CA ALA A 288 36.98 -14.51 6.68
C ALA A 288 35.78 -15.09 5.90
N ASP A 289 35.71 -16.42 5.77
CA ASP A 289 34.60 -17.11 5.10
C ASP A 289 33.27 -16.90 5.83
N LEU A 290 33.27 -16.97 7.17
CA LEU A 290 32.08 -16.70 7.99
C LEU A 290 31.62 -15.24 7.85
N TYR A 291 32.55 -14.28 7.82
CA TYR A 291 32.22 -12.87 7.57
C TYR A 291 31.63 -12.67 6.17
N GLN A 292 32.17 -13.34 5.14
CA GLN A 292 31.62 -13.30 3.80
C GLN A 292 30.21 -13.88 3.73
N LEU A 293 29.99 -15.07 4.28
CA LEU A 293 28.67 -15.71 4.33
C LEU A 293 27.64 -14.82 5.03
N ARG A 294 28.00 -14.24 6.17
CA ARG A 294 27.15 -13.30 6.91
C ARG A 294 26.81 -12.07 6.08
N THR A 295 27.79 -11.49 5.40
CA THR A 295 27.61 -10.29 4.57
C THR A 295 26.72 -10.59 3.36
N ASN A 296 26.90 -11.75 2.72
CA ASN A 296 26.09 -12.19 1.59
C ASN A 296 24.63 -12.42 1.99
N ALA A 297 24.39 -13.10 3.12
CA ALA A 297 23.04 -13.29 3.65
C ALA A 297 22.36 -11.96 3.97
N GLN A 298 23.07 -11.03 4.62
CA GLN A 298 22.54 -9.70 4.93
C GLN A 298 22.19 -8.92 3.65
N ASN A 299 23.04 -8.97 2.62
CA ASN A 299 22.79 -8.31 1.35
C ASN A 299 21.58 -8.89 0.61
N GLN A 300 21.39 -10.21 0.68
CA GLN A 300 20.22 -10.87 0.11
C GLN A 300 18.92 -10.42 0.80
N VAL A 301 18.91 -10.40 2.13
CA VAL A 301 17.77 -9.91 2.93
C VAL A 301 17.46 -8.45 2.61
N ASN A 302 18.49 -7.58 2.56
CA ASN A 302 18.31 -6.16 2.24
C ASN A 302 17.67 -5.97 0.85
N ARG A 303 18.13 -6.71 -0.17
CA ARG A 303 17.52 -6.69 -1.52
C ARG A 303 16.06 -7.14 -1.52
N MET A 304 15.72 -8.15 -0.71
CA MET A 304 14.33 -8.60 -0.59
C MET A 304 13.46 -7.54 0.06
N LEU A 305 13.95 -6.90 1.13
CA LEU A 305 13.25 -5.82 1.81
C LEU A 305 13.03 -4.61 0.89
N ASP A 306 14.05 -4.20 0.12
CA ASP A 306 13.94 -3.11 -0.84
C ASP A 306 12.87 -3.40 -1.91
N ASN A 307 12.85 -4.63 -2.44
CA ASN A 307 11.86 -5.06 -3.42
C ASN A 307 10.42 -5.06 -2.87
N ILE A 308 10.24 -5.54 -1.64
CA ILE A 308 8.92 -5.52 -0.98
C ILE A 308 8.49 -4.09 -0.72
N THR A 309 9.38 -3.25 -0.21
CA THR A 309 9.12 -1.84 0.09
C THR A 309 8.76 -1.07 -1.17
N GLY A 310 9.49 -1.27 -2.27
CA GLY A 310 9.19 -0.67 -3.57
C GLY A 310 7.81 -1.07 -4.08
N LYS A 311 7.46 -2.37 -4.04
CA LYS A 311 6.12 -2.85 -4.46
C LYS A 311 4.99 -2.28 -3.60
N LEU A 312 5.19 -2.16 -2.29
CA LEU A 312 4.20 -1.56 -1.40
C LEU A 312 4.01 -0.07 -1.70
N TYR A 313 5.11 0.65 -1.95
CA TYR A 313 5.08 2.07 -2.29
C TYR A 313 4.39 2.33 -3.63
N GLU A 314 4.69 1.56 -4.67
CA GLU A 314 3.98 1.63 -5.95
C GLU A 314 2.48 1.36 -5.81
N ARG A 315 2.10 0.39 -4.97
CA ARG A 315 0.69 0.06 -4.73
C ARG A 315 -0.03 1.20 -4.02
N TYR A 316 0.65 1.83 -3.05
CA TYR A 316 0.14 3.00 -2.34
C TYR A 316 -0.07 4.19 -3.29
N GLU A 317 0.93 4.54 -4.11
CA GLU A 317 0.82 5.65 -5.07
C GLU A 317 -0.28 5.39 -6.11
N LYS A 318 -0.44 4.16 -6.60
CA LYS A 318 -1.57 3.79 -7.48
C LYS A 318 -2.94 3.98 -6.81
N TRP A 319 -3.08 3.53 -5.56
CA TRP A 319 -4.32 3.69 -4.81
C TRP A 319 -4.65 5.17 -4.57
N LYS A 320 -3.66 5.95 -4.11
CA LYS A 320 -3.76 7.39 -3.89
C LYS A 320 -4.19 8.15 -5.15
N ASN A 321 -3.57 7.85 -6.29
CA ASN A 321 -3.93 8.47 -7.58
C ASN A 321 -5.35 8.12 -8.00
N LYS A 322 -5.78 6.86 -7.80
CA LYS A 322 -7.16 6.44 -8.07
C LYS A 322 -8.16 7.23 -7.21
N THR A 323 -7.90 7.35 -5.90
CA THR A 323 -8.76 8.14 -5.01
C THR A 323 -8.81 9.60 -5.40
N HIS A 324 -7.68 10.21 -5.79
CA HIS A 324 -7.66 11.59 -6.28
C HIS A 324 -8.53 11.77 -7.53
N VAL A 325 -8.41 10.86 -8.51
CA VAL A 325 -9.23 10.89 -9.74
C VAL A 325 -10.72 10.72 -9.41
N GLU A 326 -11.08 9.79 -8.53
CA GLU A 326 -12.47 9.59 -8.08
C GLU A 326 -13.03 10.83 -7.38
N CYS A 327 -12.23 11.49 -6.52
CA CYS A 327 -12.61 12.75 -5.88
C CYS A 327 -12.83 13.88 -6.92
N GLN A 328 -11.96 13.99 -7.92
CA GLN A 328 -12.10 14.99 -8.98
C GLN A 328 -13.35 14.74 -9.84
N ASN A 329 -13.63 13.48 -10.17
CA ASN A 329 -14.85 13.11 -10.91
C ASN A 329 -16.12 13.46 -10.12
N ASN A 330 -16.12 13.23 -8.81
CA ASN A 330 -17.24 13.62 -7.95
C ASN A 330 -17.44 15.14 -7.93
N LEU A 331 -16.38 15.94 -7.88
CA LEU A 331 -16.46 17.40 -7.98
C LEU A 331 -17.03 17.85 -9.33
N ASN A 332 -16.56 17.23 -10.43
CA ASN A 332 -17.05 17.55 -11.77
C ASN A 332 -18.54 17.21 -11.92
N LEU A 333 -18.98 16.07 -11.40
CA LEU A 333 -20.40 15.69 -11.40
C LEU A 333 -21.24 16.64 -10.55
N GLN A 334 -20.76 17.06 -9.38
CA GLN A 334 -21.43 18.07 -8.57
C GLN A 334 -21.56 19.42 -9.30
N ALA A 335 -20.52 19.84 -10.02
CA ALA A 335 -20.55 21.06 -10.82
C ALA A 335 -21.58 20.97 -11.98
N GLN A 336 -21.67 19.81 -12.66
CA GLN A 336 -22.68 19.58 -13.69
C GLN A 336 -24.10 19.57 -13.12
N ILE A 337 -24.30 18.92 -11.98
CA ILE A 337 -25.60 18.93 -11.28
C ILE A 337 -25.99 20.36 -10.91
N LEU A 338 -25.05 21.16 -10.39
CA LEU A 338 -25.29 22.56 -10.07
C LEU A 338 -25.63 23.39 -11.32
N ALA A 339 -24.94 23.18 -12.44
CA ALA A 339 -25.23 23.84 -13.70
C ALA A 339 -26.64 23.49 -14.22
N LEU A 340 -27.03 22.21 -14.13
CA LEU A 340 -28.37 21.76 -14.51
C LEU A 340 -29.46 22.30 -13.58
N GLN A 341 -29.18 22.45 -12.28
CA GLN A 341 -30.11 23.02 -11.30
C GLN A 341 -30.29 24.54 -11.46
N ASN A 342 -29.27 25.23 -11.96
CA ASN A 342 -29.32 26.68 -12.18
C ASN A 342 -29.90 27.08 -13.56
N ASN A 343 -29.94 26.15 -14.51
CA ASN A 343 -30.66 26.34 -15.77
C ASN A 343 -32.16 26.12 -15.52
N SER A 344 -32.89 27.20 -15.26
CA SER A 344 -34.36 27.17 -15.29
C SER A 344 -34.83 26.77 -16.70
N PRO A 345 -35.96 26.05 -16.88
CA PRO A 345 -36.47 25.63 -18.20
C PRO A 345 -36.84 26.74 -19.18
N ASN A 346 -36.57 28.01 -18.86
CA ASN A 346 -36.95 29.17 -19.63
C ASN A 346 -35.72 30.06 -19.82
N GLN A 347 -34.88 29.77 -20.82
CA GLN A 347 -34.02 30.72 -21.54
C GLN A 347 -33.08 29.96 -22.52
N ILE A 348 -33.66 29.25 -23.50
CA ILE A 348 -32.94 29.01 -24.76
C ILE A 348 -33.41 30.10 -25.71
N ASN A 349 -32.82 31.29 -25.58
CA ASN A 349 -32.87 32.31 -26.62
C ASN A 349 -31.97 31.86 -27.76
N MET A 350 -32.50 31.02 -28.66
CA MET A 350 -31.99 30.98 -30.03
C MET A 350 -32.79 32.02 -30.81
N VAL A 351 -32.20 33.20 -30.93
CA VAL A 351 -32.59 34.22 -31.91
C VAL A 351 -32.28 33.64 -33.29
N GLY A 352 -33.31 33.06 -33.90
CA GLY A 352 -33.40 32.84 -35.34
C GLY A 352 -34.77 33.33 -35.75
N GLU A 353 -34.82 34.40 -36.53
CA GLU A 353 -36.05 34.90 -37.15
C GLU A 353 -36.64 33.77 -38.00
N HIS A 354 -37.60 33.05 -37.45
CA HIS A 354 -38.41 32.09 -38.20
C HIS A 354 -39.66 32.82 -38.69
N PRO A 355 -39.97 32.81 -40.00
CA PRO A 355 -41.17 33.45 -40.51
C PRO A 355 -42.39 32.73 -39.95
N TYR A 356 -43.25 33.47 -39.26
CA TYR A 356 -44.57 33.00 -38.88
C TYR A 356 -45.46 33.06 -40.12
N PHE A 357 -45.79 31.91 -40.70
CA PHE A 357 -46.73 31.83 -41.81
C PHE A 357 -48.16 31.85 -41.24
N ASP A 358 -48.91 32.89 -41.55
CA ASP A 358 -50.34 32.96 -41.26
C ASP A 358 -51.10 32.44 -42.48
N TRP A 359 -51.54 31.19 -42.39
CA TRP A 359 -52.35 30.52 -43.39
C TRP A 359 -53.63 30.06 -42.69
N ASP A 360 -54.78 30.45 -43.24
CA ASP A 360 -56.14 30.14 -42.76
C ASP A 360 -56.49 28.66 -42.98
N ASP A 361 -55.60 27.75 -42.56
CA ASP A 361 -55.70 26.30 -42.64
C ASP A 361 -55.83 25.70 -44.08
N ASN A 362 -55.58 26.50 -45.13
CA ASN A 362 -55.61 26.04 -46.52
C ASN A 362 -54.29 25.34 -46.93
N ILE A 363 -54.27 24.01 -46.84
CA ILE A 363 -53.08 23.15 -47.05
C ILE A 363 -52.37 23.34 -48.40
N PRO A 364 -53.07 23.47 -49.56
CA PRO A 364 -52.40 23.68 -50.84
C PRO A 364 -51.58 24.99 -50.91
N ASP A 365 -52.09 26.08 -50.32
CA ASP A 365 -51.40 27.37 -50.30
C ASP A 365 -50.17 27.34 -49.39
N PHE A 366 -50.27 26.67 -48.24
CA PHE A 366 -49.12 26.43 -47.37
C PHE A 366 -48.01 25.64 -48.06
N LEU A 367 -48.37 24.56 -48.76
CA LEU A 367 -47.38 23.76 -49.49
C LEU A 367 -46.74 24.55 -50.63
N ALA A 368 -47.47 25.46 -51.28
CA ALA A 368 -46.91 26.34 -52.31
C ALA A 368 -45.93 27.38 -51.73
N GLN A 369 -46.30 28.03 -50.61
CA GLN A 369 -45.45 29.03 -49.95
C GLN A 369 -44.20 28.41 -49.32
N LEU A 370 -44.34 27.27 -48.63
CA LEU A 370 -43.21 26.54 -48.07
C LEU A 370 -42.22 26.10 -49.16
N ARG A 371 -42.71 25.70 -50.33
CA ARG A 371 -41.85 25.30 -51.45
C ARG A 371 -41.07 26.49 -52.03
N LEU A 372 -41.70 27.65 -52.13
CA LEU A 372 -41.05 28.90 -52.55
C LEU A 372 -39.98 29.37 -51.55
N ASP A 373 -40.24 29.23 -50.26
CA ASP A 373 -39.33 29.67 -49.20
C ASP A 373 -38.10 28.76 -49.09
N LEU A 374 -38.31 27.43 -49.19
CA LEU A 374 -37.21 26.46 -49.29
C LEU A 374 -36.34 26.73 -50.52
N GLN A 375 -36.92 27.11 -51.66
CA GLN A 375 -36.17 27.52 -52.86
C GLN A 375 -35.38 28.82 -52.65
N ARG A 376 -35.95 29.83 -51.98
CA ARG A 376 -35.24 31.07 -51.63
C ARG A 376 -34.04 30.83 -50.73
N HIS A 377 -34.14 29.86 -49.82
CA HIS A 377 -33.06 29.45 -48.92
C HIS A 377 -32.11 28.42 -49.54
N GLY A 378 -32.29 28.04 -50.82
CA GLY A 378 -31.40 27.11 -51.52
C GLY A 378 -31.49 25.67 -51.03
N ILE A 379 -32.59 25.29 -50.38
CA ILE A 379 -32.82 23.95 -49.83
C ILE A 379 -33.60 23.13 -50.88
N ASP A 380 -32.94 22.16 -51.51
CA ASP A 380 -33.60 21.21 -52.43
C ASP A 380 -34.04 19.95 -51.67
N PRO A 381 -35.36 19.71 -51.52
CA PRO A 381 -35.88 18.51 -50.87
C PRO A 381 -35.78 17.26 -51.75
N VAL A 382 -35.51 17.39 -53.06
CA VAL A 382 -35.41 16.27 -54.00
C VAL A 382 -33.93 15.95 -54.26
N ASN A 383 -33.27 15.39 -53.25
CA ASN A 383 -31.93 14.82 -53.44
C ASN A 383 -32.02 13.58 -54.34
N ASN A 384 -31.61 13.70 -55.61
CA ASN A 384 -31.40 12.56 -56.49
C ASN A 384 -30.26 11.66 -55.97
N ALA A 385 -30.43 10.36 -56.19
CA ALA A 385 -29.69 9.23 -55.64
C ALA A 385 -28.16 9.41 -55.49
N GLY A 386 -27.65 9.26 -54.25
CA GLY A 386 -26.25 8.91 -54.00
C GLY A 386 -25.52 9.57 -52.82
N GLY A 387 -26.08 10.58 -52.15
CA GLY A 387 -25.43 11.29 -51.03
C GLY A 387 -26.26 11.36 -49.73
N PRO A 388 -25.66 11.77 -48.58
CA PRO A 388 -26.34 11.81 -47.27
C PRO A 388 -27.56 12.75 -47.30
N PRO A 389 -28.64 12.47 -46.53
CA PRO A 389 -29.96 13.09 -46.67
C PRO A 389 -30.05 14.52 -46.08
N ILE A 390 -29.07 15.37 -46.36
CA ILE A 390 -28.88 16.67 -45.69
C ILE A 390 -30.00 17.67 -46.04
N GLY A 391 -30.44 17.71 -47.30
CA GLY A 391 -31.49 18.63 -47.76
C GLY A 391 -32.87 18.30 -47.20
N ARG A 392 -33.19 17.00 -47.06
CA ARG A 392 -34.46 16.54 -46.50
C ARG A 392 -34.56 16.80 -45.01
N ASP A 393 -33.49 16.55 -44.26
CA ASP A 393 -33.47 16.78 -42.81
C ASP A 393 -33.51 18.28 -42.47
N GLN A 394 -32.88 19.13 -43.29
CA GLN A 394 -33.00 20.59 -43.16
C GLN A 394 -34.40 21.10 -43.49
N ALA A 395 -35.04 20.57 -44.54
CA ALA A 395 -36.43 20.91 -44.86
C ALA A 395 -37.41 20.47 -43.75
N ILE A 396 -37.20 19.29 -43.15
CA ILE A 396 -38.01 18.81 -42.01
C ILE A 396 -37.80 19.69 -40.77
N GLY A 397 -36.56 20.13 -40.51
CA GLY A 397 -36.25 21.06 -39.43
C GLY A 397 -36.97 22.40 -39.61
N TYR A 398 -36.96 22.96 -40.82
CA TYR A 398 -37.67 24.19 -41.17
C TYR A 398 -39.19 24.05 -41.02
N LEU A 399 -39.76 22.93 -41.47
CA LEU A 399 -41.19 22.64 -41.37
C LEU A 399 -41.64 22.54 -39.90
N ARG A 400 -40.83 21.91 -39.04
CA ARG A 400 -41.09 21.87 -37.58
C ARG A 400 -40.99 23.24 -36.93
N GLY A 401 -40.09 24.10 -37.41
CA GLY A 401 -40.00 25.50 -36.97
C GLY A 401 -41.26 26.29 -37.30
N CYS A 402 -41.76 26.14 -38.53
CA CYS A 402 -42.96 26.82 -39.01
C CYS A 402 -44.24 26.34 -38.31
N MET A 403 -44.31 25.05 -37.92
CA MET A 403 -45.46 24.49 -37.21
C MET A 403 -45.37 24.60 -35.67
N ARG A 404 -44.38 25.32 -35.14
CA ARG A 404 -44.17 25.46 -33.69
C ARG A 404 -45.23 26.38 -33.08
N GLY A 405 -46.34 25.79 -32.63
CA GLY A 405 -47.45 26.49 -31.99
C GLY A 405 -48.85 26.01 -32.42
N ARG A 406 -48.96 25.18 -33.47
CA ARG A 406 -50.20 24.51 -33.83
C ARG A 406 -50.00 22.99 -33.74
N THR A 407 -50.80 22.33 -32.92
CA THR A 407 -50.88 20.86 -32.87
C THR A 407 -51.68 20.41 -34.09
N LEU A 408 -51.10 19.55 -34.94
CA LEU A 408 -51.91 18.74 -35.85
C LEU A 408 -52.65 17.72 -34.98
N GLU A 409 -53.97 17.82 -34.89
CA GLU A 409 -54.81 16.70 -34.43
C GLU A 409 -54.72 15.52 -35.39
#